data_AF-A0A2H5V0E8-F1
#
_entry.id   AF-A0A2H5V0E8-F1
#
_cell.length_a   1.000
_cell.length_b   1.000
_cell.length_c   1.000
_cell.angle_alpha   90.00
_cell.angle_beta   90.00
_cell.angle_gamma   90.00
#
_symmetry.space_group_name_H-M   'P 1'
#
loop_
_entity.id
_entity.type
_entity.pdbx_description
1 polymer ?
#
loop_
_entity_poly.entity_id
_entity_poly.type
_entity_poly.pdbx_seq_one_letter_code
_entity_poly.pdbx_strand_id
1 'polypeptide(L)'
;MGGKGLASRAIPEKIGLAGLDEEEARQVIYASKISSKVDNNALQDGYKIYHHTVFFTEKAKWAVVQQGLNQDCGYARRYHWVGESVRSYVLEPHSGISGDRYEAAVLNMVSRQSLDAQKASLDVVAEGPARIQRLLSTVVQRQTTLENFETVHPRMHTALHVKLPRRINWDVVRRLYDVRPASYEELLLFQGVGAATVRALALISCLIYGVELDWRDPIKYSFAVGGKDGVPYPVSRRRMDEVIEFLEGVLERTAVESSTRREALRRLYGLAGQF
;
A
#
# COMPACT_ATOMS: atom_id res chain seq x y z
N MET A 1 5.18 19.97 7.93
CA MET A 1 6.62 19.80 7.60
C MET A 1 6.76 18.88 6.41
N GLY A 2 7.66 19.15 5.45
CA GLY A 2 7.75 18.33 4.24
C GLY A 2 8.84 18.76 3.29
N GLY A 3 9.02 17.99 2.21
CA GLY A 3 9.91 18.38 1.12
C GLY A 3 10.29 17.24 0.18
N LYS A 4 11.22 17.55 -0.72
CA LYS A 4 11.80 16.61 -1.69
C LYS A 4 13.16 16.09 -1.18
N GLY A 5 13.48 14.84 -1.48
CA GLY A 5 14.82 14.28 -1.29
C GLY A 5 15.35 14.40 0.15
N LEU A 6 16.42 15.16 0.35
CA LEU A 6 17.05 15.33 1.67
C LEU A 6 16.13 16.03 2.68
N ALA A 7 15.27 16.95 2.22
CA ALA A 7 14.35 17.67 3.10
C ALA A 7 13.29 16.77 3.72
N SER A 8 12.87 15.68 3.05
CA SER A 8 11.96 14.70 3.64
C SER A 8 12.65 13.78 4.65
N ARG A 9 13.96 13.52 4.49
CA ARG A 9 14.73 12.71 5.44
C ARG A 9 14.97 13.42 6.78
N ALA A 10 14.97 14.75 6.79
CA ALA A 10 15.13 15.58 7.99
C ALA A 10 13.82 15.79 8.79
N ILE A 11 12.68 15.25 8.33
CA ILE A 11 11.40 15.44 9.01
C ILE A 11 11.41 14.95 10.46
N PRO A 12 11.99 13.78 10.79
CA PRO A 12 12.03 13.33 12.18
C PRO A 12 12.75 14.30 13.12
N GLU A 13 13.87 14.87 12.69
CA GLU A 13 14.63 15.86 13.46
C GLU A 13 13.82 17.14 13.65
N LYS A 14 13.13 17.59 12.60
CA LYS A 14 12.30 18.80 12.67
C LYS A 14 11.10 18.63 13.58
N ILE A 15 10.47 17.45 13.61
CA ILE A 15 9.33 17.18 14.51
C ILE A 15 9.78 17.23 15.97
N GLY A 16 10.95 16.67 16.31
CA GLY A 16 11.49 16.75 17.68
C GLY A 16 11.72 18.18 18.17
N LEU A 17 11.84 19.14 17.26
CA LEU A 17 12.02 20.56 17.55
C LEU A 17 10.70 21.36 17.54
N ALA A 18 9.56 20.73 17.28
CA ALA A 18 8.29 21.39 16.99
C ALA A 18 7.42 21.68 18.22
N GLY A 19 7.93 21.45 19.44
CA GLY A 19 7.22 21.75 20.69
C GLY A 19 6.13 20.75 21.09
N LEU A 20 6.06 19.58 20.44
CA LEU A 20 5.27 18.43 20.90
C LEU A 20 5.95 17.80 22.13
N ASP A 21 5.16 17.10 22.95
CA ASP A 21 5.75 16.22 23.96
C ASP A 21 6.53 15.06 23.29
N GLU A 22 7.36 14.37 24.07
CA GLU A 22 8.24 13.35 23.53
C GLU A 22 7.48 12.15 22.94
N GLU A 23 6.34 11.78 23.53
CA GLU A 23 5.54 10.63 23.11
C GLU A 23 4.76 10.94 21.82
N GLU A 24 4.12 12.11 21.78
CA GLU A 24 3.45 12.69 20.62
C GLU A 24 4.42 12.84 19.45
N ALA A 25 5.61 13.39 19.70
CA ALA A 25 6.66 13.51 18.69
C ALA A 25 7.06 12.13 18.15
N ARG A 26 7.27 11.14 19.03
CA ARG A 26 7.57 9.75 18.62
C ARG A 26 6.46 9.16 17.75
N GLN A 27 5.19 9.39 18.08
CA GLN A 27 4.06 8.91 17.29
C GLN A 27 4.03 9.51 15.88
N VAL A 28 4.19 10.82 15.75
CA VAL A 28 4.19 11.50 14.44
C VAL A 28 5.41 11.07 13.59
N ILE A 29 6.57 10.93 14.22
CA ILE A 29 7.79 10.42 13.58
C ILE A 29 7.57 8.98 13.07
N TYR A 30 6.94 8.14 13.89
CA TYR A 30 6.61 6.78 13.53
C TYR A 30 5.69 6.74 12.32
N ALA A 31 4.56 7.47 12.38
CA ALA A 31 3.59 7.58 11.29
C ALA A 31 4.23 8.04 9.97
N SER A 32 5.12 9.03 10.03
CA SER A 32 5.90 9.51 8.88
C SER A 32 6.80 8.42 8.28
N LYS A 33 7.51 7.66 9.12
CA LYS A 33 8.41 6.59 8.66
C LYS A 33 7.63 5.41 8.05
N ILE A 34 6.62 4.90 8.75
CA ILE A 34 5.88 3.71 8.31
C ILE A 34 5.08 4.00 7.04
N SER A 35 4.41 5.16 6.93
CA SER A 35 3.70 5.54 5.70
C SER A 35 4.63 5.57 4.49
N SER A 36 5.85 6.13 4.64
CA SER A 36 6.86 6.12 3.57
C SER A 36 7.33 4.71 3.21
N LYS A 37 7.47 3.82 4.19
CA LYS A 37 7.83 2.42 3.95
C LYS A 37 6.72 1.67 3.23
N VAL A 38 5.46 1.89 3.59
CA VAL A 38 4.31 1.26 2.95
C VAL A 38 4.18 1.72 1.50
N ASP A 39 4.17 3.03 1.27
CA ASP A 39 3.93 3.60 -0.06
C ASP A 39 5.08 3.33 -1.05
N ASN A 40 6.32 3.15 -0.56
CA ASN A 40 7.45 2.80 -1.41
C ASN A 40 7.67 1.29 -1.59
N ASN A 41 7.35 0.47 -0.58
CA ASN A 41 7.81 -0.92 -0.52
C ASN A 41 6.69 -1.95 -0.49
N ALA A 42 5.60 -1.69 0.22
CA ALA A 42 4.50 -2.66 0.37
C ALA A 42 3.45 -2.50 -0.74
N LEU A 43 3.18 -1.25 -1.16
CA LEU A 43 2.40 -0.95 -2.34
C LEU A 43 3.35 -0.69 -3.52
N GLN A 44 3.45 -1.64 -4.45
CA GLN A 44 4.39 -1.57 -5.56
C GLN A 44 3.66 -1.34 -6.88
N ASP A 45 3.24 -0.11 -7.09
CA ASP A 45 2.50 0.36 -8.27
C ASP A 45 3.38 1.03 -9.33
N GLY A 46 4.69 1.11 -9.07
CA GLY A 46 5.66 1.71 -9.99
C GLY A 46 5.91 3.21 -9.79
N TYR A 47 5.24 3.84 -8.83
CA TYR A 47 5.41 5.25 -8.50
C TYR A 47 6.37 5.39 -7.32
N LYS A 48 7.58 5.92 -7.55
CA LYS A 48 8.56 6.12 -6.47
C LYS A 48 8.27 7.43 -5.74
N ILE A 49 8.16 7.39 -4.42
CA ILE A 49 7.93 8.60 -3.63
C ILE A 49 9.11 9.56 -3.77
N TYR A 50 8.82 10.77 -4.24
CA TYR A 50 9.82 11.84 -4.37
C TYR A 50 9.48 13.05 -3.50
N HIS A 51 8.25 13.14 -3.00
CA HIS A 51 7.79 14.19 -2.10
C HIS A 51 7.02 13.58 -0.94
N HIS A 52 7.33 14.00 0.27
CA HIS A 52 6.70 13.54 1.50
C HIS A 52 6.42 14.74 2.40
N THR A 53 5.17 14.85 2.86
CA THR A 53 4.74 15.92 3.76
C THR A 53 3.92 15.34 4.90
N VAL A 54 4.24 15.77 6.11
CA VAL A 54 3.53 15.44 7.34
C VAL A 54 2.91 16.72 7.87
N PHE A 55 1.62 16.68 8.13
CA PHE A 55 0.87 17.71 8.84
C PHE A 55 0.58 17.16 10.23
N PHE A 56 0.69 18.01 11.25
CA PHE A 56 0.30 17.64 12.60
C PHE A 56 -0.20 18.87 13.36
N THR A 57 -0.98 18.61 14.40
CA THR A 57 -1.50 19.62 15.33
C THR A 57 -0.77 19.55 16.66
N GLU A 58 -0.95 20.54 17.52
CA GLU A 58 -0.43 20.55 18.90
C GLU A 58 -0.96 19.40 19.77
N LYS A 59 -2.04 18.73 19.37
CA LYS A 59 -2.61 17.55 20.04
C LYS A 59 -2.22 16.24 19.34
N ALA A 60 -1.08 16.22 18.66
CA ALA A 60 -0.53 15.10 17.90
C ALA A 60 -1.42 14.45 16.81
N LYS A 61 -2.58 15.01 16.48
CA LYS A 61 -3.32 14.61 15.28
C LYS A 61 -2.46 14.83 14.05
N TRP A 62 -2.42 13.87 13.14
CA TRP A 62 -1.50 13.90 12.01
C TRP A 62 -2.12 13.44 10.71
N ALA A 63 -1.59 13.96 9.60
CA ALA A 63 -1.87 13.49 8.26
C ALA A 63 -0.58 13.43 7.45
N VAL A 64 -0.44 12.42 6.59
CA VAL A 64 0.69 12.29 5.66
C VAL A 64 0.17 12.36 4.25
N VAL A 65 0.77 13.22 3.44
CA VAL A 65 0.54 13.29 1.99
C VAL A 65 1.85 13.04 1.28
N GLN A 66 1.89 11.96 0.50
CA GLN A 66 3.05 11.57 -0.30
C GLN A 66 2.74 11.70 -1.77
N GLN A 67 3.75 12.02 -2.58
CA GLN A 67 3.66 12.03 -4.03
C GLN A 67 4.72 11.11 -4.62
N GLY A 68 4.24 10.12 -5.38
CA GLY A 68 5.02 9.22 -6.19
C GLY A 68 5.06 9.66 -7.65
N LEU A 69 6.18 9.42 -8.31
CA LEU A 69 6.36 9.63 -9.74
C LEU A 69 6.68 8.30 -10.41
N ASN A 70 5.93 7.95 -11.45
CA ASN A 70 6.28 6.85 -12.33
C ASN A 70 7.18 7.40 -13.45
N GLN A 71 8.46 7.01 -13.43
CA GLN A 71 9.46 7.50 -14.38
C GLN A 71 9.22 6.99 -15.81
N ASP A 72 8.53 5.86 -15.97
CA ASP A 72 8.31 5.23 -17.27
C ASP A 72 7.22 5.98 -18.06
N CYS A 73 6.22 6.54 -17.38
CA CYS A 73 5.08 7.22 -18.01
C CYS A 73 4.93 8.71 -17.65
N GLY A 74 5.73 9.23 -16.73
CA GLY A 74 5.71 10.63 -16.31
C GLY A 74 4.54 11.03 -15.40
N TYR A 75 3.62 10.11 -15.10
CA TYR A 75 2.46 10.39 -14.24
C TYR A 75 2.84 10.42 -12.76
N ALA A 76 2.13 11.26 -12.00
CA ALA A 76 2.23 11.32 -10.55
C ALA A 76 1.02 10.66 -9.87
N ARG A 77 1.25 10.15 -8.67
CA ARG A 77 0.23 9.57 -7.79
C ARG A 77 0.38 10.13 -6.39
N ARG A 78 -0.73 10.46 -5.73
CA ARG A 78 -0.77 10.96 -4.35
C ARG A 78 -1.36 9.90 -3.42
N TYR A 79 -0.74 9.75 -2.25
CA TYR A 79 -1.14 8.81 -1.21
C TYR A 79 -1.44 9.59 0.05
N HIS A 80 -2.64 9.41 0.58
CA HIS A 80 -3.16 10.19 1.70
C HIS A 80 -3.38 9.28 2.91
N TRP A 81 -2.83 9.71 4.03
CA TRP A 81 -2.98 9.09 5.34
C TRP A 81 -3.57 10.10 6.30
N VAL A 82 -4.59 9.69 7.05
CA VAL A 82 -5.21 10.49 8.11
C VAL A 82 -5.15 9.65 9.37
N GLY A 83 -4.42 10.12 10.38
CA GLY A 83 -4.10 9.33 11.56
C GLY A 83 -5.33 8.79 12.27
N GLU A 84 -6.40 9.58 12.36
CA GLU A 84 -7.67 9.17 12.96
C GLU A 84 -8.37 8.01 12.23
N SER A 85 -8.04 7.78 10.95
CA SER A 85 -8.61 6.70 10.14
C SER A 85 -7.74 5.44 10.13
N VAL A 86 -6.49 5.52 10.58
CA VAL A 86 -5.54 4.39 10.54
C VAL A 86 -5.80 3.45 11.72
N ARG A 87 -6.30 2.25 11.41
CA ARG A 87 -6.46 1.16 12.40
C ARG A 87 -5.27 0.20 12.42
N SER A 88 -4.56 0.10 11.29
CA SER A 88 -3.35 -0.68 11.10
C SER A 88 -2.53 0.01 10.02
N TYR A 89 -1.22 0.14 10.21
CA TYR A 89 -0.35 0.76 9.20
C TYR A 89 -0.08 -0.16 8.01
N VAL A 90 -0.35 -1.47 8.13
CA VAL A 90 -0.02 -2.48 7.13
C VAL A 90 -1.25 -3.20 6.56
N LEU A 91 -2.46 -2.75 6.90
CA LEU A 91 -3.71 -3.33 6.42
C LEU A 91 -4.69 -2.21 6.05
N GLU A 92 -4.85 -1.98 4.74
CA GLU A 92 -5.69 -0.94 4.15
C GLU A 92 -5.55 0.44 4.84
N PRO A 93 -4.32 0.96 4.98
CA PRO A 93 -4.10 2.13 5.83
C PRO A 93 -4.47 3.47 5.16
N HIS A 94 -4.58 3.50 3.83
CA HIS A 94 -4.79 4.73 3.08
C HIS A 94 -6.20 5.26 3.26
N SER A 95 -6.31 6.54 3.62
CA SER A 95 -7.57 7.29 3.52
C SER A 95 -7.95 7.57 2.06
N GLY A 96 -6.96 7.63 1.16
CA GLY A 96 -7.18 7.79 -0.27
C GLY A 96 -5.90 7.68 -1.09
N ILE A 97 -6.05 7.22 -2.33
CA ILE A 97 -4.99 7.18 -3.34
C ILE A 97 -5.55 7.84 -4.60
N SER A 98 -4.88 8.90 -5.07
CA SER A 98 -5.34 9.74 -6.17
C SER A 98 -4.31 9.77 -7.30
N GLY A 99 -4.77 9.68 -8.54
CA GLY A 99 -3.94 9.68 -9.74
C GLY A 99 -4.79 9.44 -10.99
N ASP A 100 -4.20 9.71 -12.14
CA ASP A 100 -4.91 9.72 -13.43
C ASP A 100 -4.95 8.34 -14.10
N ARG A 101 -4.00 7.48 -13.77
CA ARG A 101 -3.77 6.21 -14.47
C ARG A 101 -3.97 5.02 -13.54
N TYR A 102 -4.77 4.08 -14.01
CA TYR A 102 -4.89 2.73 -13.47
C TYR A 102 -3.79 1.85 -14.05
N GLU A 103 -3.09 1.11 -13.20
CA GLU A 103 -2.04 0.17 -13.59
C GLU A 103 -2.57 -1.27 -13.63
N ALA A 104 -2.19 -2.00 -14.68
CA ALA A 104 -2.74 -3.33 -14.93
C ALA A 104 -2.36 -4.37 -13.86
N ALA A 105 -1.19 -4.22 -13.24
CA ALA A 105 -0.65 -5.12 -12.23
C ALA A 105 0.15 -4.34 -11.18
N VAL A 106 -0.33 -4.37 -9.93
CA VAL A 106 0.26 -3.70 -8.77
C VAL A 106 0.39 -4.71 -7.65
N LEU A 107 1.59 -4.96 -7.13
CA LEU A 107 1.72 -5.80 -5.94
C LEU A 107 1.26 -4.98 -4.74
N ASN A 108 0.09 -5.30 -4.18
CA ASN A 108 -0.47 -4.61 -3.03
C ASN A 108 -0.36 -5.48 -1.78
N MET A 109 0.76 -5.38 -1.06
CA MET A 109 0.96 -6.14 0.17
C MET A 109 0.17 -5.59 1.36
N VAL A 110 -0.45 -4.40 1.26
CA VAL A 110 -1.31 -3.86 2.33
C VAL A 110 -2.80 -4.14 2.11
N SER A 111 -3.15 -4.90 1.07
CA SER A 111 -4.52 -5.38 0.87
C SER A 111 -4.89 -6.47 1.88
N ARG A 112 -6.17 -6.54 2.26
CA ARG A 112 -6.70 -7.68 3.05
C ARG A 112 -6.45 -9.03 2.38
N GLN A 113 -6.46 -9.07 1.05
CA GLN A 113 -6.20 -10.30 0.30
C GLN A 113 -4.74 -10.78 0.42
N SER A 114 -3.81 -9.88 0.76
CA SER A 114 -2.39 -10.21 0.93
C SER A 114 -2.03 -10.54 2.38
N LEU A 115 -3.00 -10.66 3.30
CA LEU A 115 -2.72 -10.85 4.73
C LEU A 115 -1.95 -12.14 5.01
N ASP A 116 -2.32 -13.24 4.37
CA ASP A 116 -1.61 -14.51 4.55
C ASP A 116 -0.24 -14.48 3.90
N ALA A 117 -0.07 -13.72 2.81
CA ALA A 117 1.25 -13.45 2.25
C ALA A 117 2.15 -12.60 3.16
N GLN A 118 1.59 -11.69 3.96
CA GLN A 118 2.36 -10.97 4.98
C GLN A 118 2.89 -11.93 6.05
N LYS A 119 2.05 -12.85 6.56
CA LYS A 119 2.45 -13.86 7.56
C LYS A 119 3.50 -14.81 7.00
N ALA A 120 3.23 -15.37 5.83
CA ALA A 120 4.17 -16.25 5.15
C ALA A 120 5.50 -15.54 4.82
N SER A 121 5.51 -14.22 4.62
CA SER A 121 6.77 -13.47 4.44
C SER A 121 7.64 -13.49 5.70
N LEU A 122 7.03 -13.47 6.89
CA LEU A 122 7.74 -13.59 8.17
C LEU A 122 8.30 -15.00 8.35
N ASP A 123 7.50 -16.02 8.01
CA ASP A 123 7.93 -17.42 8.07
C ASP A 123 9.12 -17.68 7.12
N VAL A 124 9.05 -17.14 5.90
CA VAL A 124 10.17 -17.22 4.93
C VAL A 124 11.43 -16.58 5.47
N VAL A 125 11.33 -15.42 6.15
CA VAL A 125 12.49 -14.78 6.80
C VAL A 125 13.07 -15.70 7.87
N ALA A 126 12.22 -16.39 8.64
CA ALA A 126 12.63 -17.33 9.67
C ALA A 126 13.28 -18.62 9.13
N GLU A 127 13.11 -18.98 7.85
CA GLU A 127 13.84 -20.11 7.24
C GLU A 127 15.32 -19.79 6.93
N GLY A 128 15.68 -18.51 6.96
CA GLY A 128 17.05 -18.04 6.84
C GLY A 128 17.57 -17.80 5.41
N PRO A 129 18.71 -17.09 5.27
CA PRO A 129 19.12 -16.50 4.00
C PRO A 129 19.46 -17.51 2.90
N ALA A 130 20.10 -18.64 3.26
CA ALA A 130 20.48 -19.67 2.29
C ALA A 130 19.25 -20.33 1.65
N ARG A 131 18.20 -20.55 2.45
CA ARG A 131 16.93 -21.08 1.98
C ARG A 131 16.24 -20.08 1.05
N ILE A 132 16.17 -18.81 1.43
CA ILE A 132 15.61 -17.73 0.59
C ILE A 132 16.35 -17.62 -0.73
N GLN A 133 17.69 -17.69 -0.74
CA GLN A 133 18.50 -17.67 -1.98
C GLN A 133 18.09 -18.78 -2.94
N ARG A 134 17.98 -20.00 -2.42
CA ARG A 134 17.58 -21.16 -3.21
C ARG A 134 16.14 -21.01 -3.74
N LEU A 135 15.19 -20.62 -2.89
CA LEU A 135 13.79 -20.42 -3.28
C LEU A 135 13.65 -19.31 -4.33
N LEU A 136 14.39 -18.20 -4.17
CA LEU A 136 14.41 -17.13 -5.15
C LEU A 136 14.97 -17.61 -6.50
N SER A 137 16.00 -18.45 -6.52
CA SER A 137 16.50 -19.01 -7.78
C SER A 137 15.43 -19.84 -8.50
N THR A 138 14.61 -20.61 -7.77
CA THR A 138 13.46 -21.34 -8.33
C THR A 138 12.41 -20.40 -8.92
N VAL A 139 12.06 -19.32 -8.20
CA VAL A 139 11.15 -18.26 -8.70
C VAL A 139 11.70 -17.60 -9.96
N VAL A 140 13.00 -17.26 -9.98
CA VAL A 140 13.67 -16.60 -11.10
C VAL A 140 13.77 -17.51 -12.33
N GLN A 141 13.98 -18.81 -12.11
CA GLN A 141 13.99 -19.85 -13.15
C GLN A 141 12.58 -20.18 -13.68
N ARG A 142 11.53 -19.50 -13.18
CA ARG A 142 10.12 -19.64 -13.60
C ARG A 142 9.56 -21.05 -13.40
N GLN A 143 10.10 -21.79 -12.44
CA GLN A 143 9.56 -23.09 -12.09
C GLN A 143 8.29 -22.89 -11.27
N THR A 144 7.16 -23.37 -11.80
CA THR A 144 5.86 -23.33 -11.12
C THR A 144 5.60 -24.65 -10.40
N THR A 145 4.81 -24.61 -9.32
CA THR A 145 4.28 -25.81 -8.67
C THR A 145 3.22 -26.47 -9.56
N LEU A 146 2.95 -27.76 -9.35
CA LEU A 146 1.92 -28.51 -10.09
C LEU A 146 0.51 -27.93 -9.89
N GLU A 147 0.24 -27.30 -8.74
CA GLU A 147 -1.04 -26.63 -8.43
C GLU A 147 -1.35 -25.43 -9.35
N ASN A 148 -0.35 -24.86 -10.02
CA ASN A 148 -0.51 -23.73 -10.94
C ASN A 148 -1.07 -24.12 -12.32
N PHE A 149 -1.47 -25.38 -12.54
CA PHE A 149 -1.94 -25.83 -13.85
C PHE A 149 -3.39 -25.38 -14.17
N GLU A 150 -4.22 -25.06 -13.15
CA GLU A 150 -5.65 -24.78 -13.36
C GLU A 150 -6.16 -23.45 -12.76
N THR A 151 -5.45 -22.81 -11.82
CA THR A 151 -6.00 -21.72 -10.98
C THR A 151 -5.29 -20.38 -11.10
N VAL A 152 -4.28 -20.23 -11.97
CA VAL A 152 -3.49 -19.00 -12.00
C VAL A 152 -4.27 -17.89 -12.69
N HIS A 153 -4.67 -16.88 -11.91
CA HIS A 153 -5.24 -15.64 -12.43
C HIS A 153 -4.30 -15.08 -13.51
N PRO A 154 -4.75 -14.75 -14.73
CA PRO A 154 -3.87 -14.35 -15.85
C PRO A 154 -2.88 -13.24 -15.49
N ARG A 155 -3.29 -12.34 -14.59
CA ARG A 155 -2.47 -11.25 -14.03
C ARG A 155 -1.27 -11.72 -13.20
N MET A 156 -1.36 -12.85 -12.51
CA MET A 156 -0.24 -13.42 -11.74
C MET A 156 0.84 -13.98 -12.65
N HIS A 157 0.46 -14.68 -13.74
CA HIS A 157 1.42 -15.02 -14.79
C HIS A 157 2.08 -13.76 -15.34
N THR A 158 1.33 -12.71 -15.71
CA THR A 158 1.93 -11.46 -16.20
C THR A 158 2.82 -10.79 -15.16
N ALA A 159 2.44 -10.77 -13.89
CA ALA A 159 3.18 -10.07 -12.84
C ALA A 159 4.48 -10.80 -12.42
N LEU A 160 4.47 -12.14 -12.39
CA LEU A 160 5.67 -12.97 -12.25
C LEU A 160 6.65 -12.74 -13.41
N HIS A 161 6.14 -12.45 -14.61
CA HIS A 161 6.94 -12.16 -15.80
C HIS A 161 7.56 -10.75 -15.82
N VAL A 162 7.01 -9.78 -15.09
CA VAL A 162 7.27 -8.35 -15.38
C VAL A 162 8.47 -7.76 -14.64
N LYS A 163 8.70 -8.02 -13.34
CA LYS A 163 9.87 -7.44 -12.63
C LYS A 163 10.35 -8.29 -11.44
N LEU A 164 11.04 -9.40 -11.71
CA LEU A 164 11.77 -10.16 -10.67
C LEU A 164 12.80 -9.27 -9.93
N PRO A 165 13.00 -9.43 -8.61
CA PRO A 165 14.02 -8.69 -7.88
C PRO A 165 15.42 -9.04 -8.41
N ARG A 166 16.03 -8.15 -9.20
CA ARG A 166 17.35 -8.39 -9.80
C ARG A 166 18.50 -8.36 -8.77
N ARG A 167 18.32 -7.64 -7.66
CA ARG A 167 19.30 -7.51 -6.58
C ARG A 167 18.57 -7.45 -5.24
N ILE A 168 18.87 -8.42 -4.37
CA ILE A 168 18.48 -8.41 -2.96
C ILE A 168 19.73 -8.12 -2.14
N ASN A 169 19.60 -7.27 -1.13
CA ASN A 169 20.67 -7.05 -0.17
C ASN A 169 20.69 -8.22 0.84
N TRP A 170 21.58 -9.19 0.64
CA TRP A 170 21.68 -10.38 1.48
C TRP A 170 22.12 -10.07 2.92
N ASP A 171 22.84 -8.98 3.16
CA ASP A 171 23.22 -8.56 4.51
C ASP A 171 22.00 -8.05 5.30
N VAL A 172 21.04 -7.43 4.63
CA VAL A 172 19.75 -7.10 5.23
C VAL A 172 18.97 -8.37 5.57
N VAL A 173 18.94 -9.35 4.67
CA VAL A 173 18.22 -10.63 4.90
C VAL A 173 18.83 -11.41 6.06
N ARG A 174 20.16 -11.43 6.19
CA ARG A 174 20.87 -12.02 7.33
C ARG A 174 20.44 -11.36 8.65
N ARG A 175 20.54 -10.04 8.73
CA ARG A 175 20.16 -9.31 9.95
C ARG A 175 18.66 -9.44 10.28
N LEU A 176 17.78 -9.55 9.27
CA LEU A 176 16.37 -9.84 9.48
C LEU A 176 16.15 -11.22 10.10
N TYR A 177 16.87 -12.23 9.63
CA TYR A 177 16.81 -13.58 10.18
C TYR A 177 17.29 -13.63 11.64
N ASP A 178 18.31 -12.83 11.98
CA ASP A 178 18.81 -12.73 13.36
C ASP A 178 17.80 -12.05 14.29
N VAL A 179 17.17 -10.96 13.82
CA VAL A 179 16.20 -10.18 14.61
C VAL A 179 14.84 -10.85 14.72
N ARG A 180 14.42 -11.61 13.70
CA ARG A 180 13.10 -12.29 13.62
C ARG A 180 11.94 -11.35 13.93
N PRO A 181 11.56 -10.46 13.00
CA PRO A 181 10.47 -9.50 13.23
C PRO A 181 9.18 -10.23 13.62
N ALA A 182 8.52 -9.77 14.69
CA ALA A 182 7.29 -10.38 15.19
C ALA A 182 6.07 -10.02 14.34
N SER A 183 6.17 -8.95 13.56
CA SER A 183 5.09 -8.43 12.72
C SER A 183 5.58 -7.95 11.36
N TYR A 184 4.66 -7.87 10.39
CA TYR A 184 4.96 -7.32 9.07
C TYR A 184 5.35 -5.83 9.14
N GLU A 185 4.82 -5.11 10.12
CA GLU A 185 5.15 -3.71 10.38
C GLU A 185 6.62 -3.54 10.80
N GLU A 186 7.09 -4.39 11.72
CA GLU A 186 8.52 -4.45 12.10
C GLU A 186 9.41 -4.82 10.90
N LEU A 187 8.99 -5.79 10.08
CA LEU A 187 9.71 -6.17 8.87
C LEU A 187 9.88 -4.98 7.92
N LEU A 188 8.82 -4.19 7.69
CA LEU A 188 8.88 -3.01 6.83
C LEU A 188 9.75 -1.90 7.40
N LEU A 189 9.69 -1.67 8.72
CA LEU A 189 10.50 -0.66 9.40
C LEU A 189 11.97 -1.02 9.48
N PHE A 190 12.30 -2.31 9.36
CA PHE A 190 13.68 -2.77 9.41
C PHE A 190 14.59 -2.02 8.42
N GLN A 191 15.74 -1.58 8.91
CA GLN A 191 16.64 -0.73 8.14
C GLN A 191 17.28 -1.52 6.99
N GLY A 192 17.07 -1.03 5.77
CA GLY A 192 17.55 -1.65 4.53
C GLY A 192 16.52 -2.57 3.87
N VAL A 193 15.39 -2.87 4.51
CA VAL A 193 14.25 -3.48 3.82
C VAL A 193 13.64 -2.46 2.86
N GLY A 194 13.57 -2.86 1.60
CA GLY A 194 12.98 -2.08 0.51
C GLY A 194 12.11 -2.95 -0.39
N ALA A 195 11.52 -2.33 -1.42
CA ALA A 195 10.57 -2.97 -2.35
C ALA A 195 11.07 -4.30 -2.94
N ALA A 196 12.36 -4.40 -3.28
CA ALA A 196 12.94 -5.63 -3.83
C ALA A 196 12.88 -6.81 -2.85
N THR A 197 13.20 -6.57 -1.57
CA THR A 197 13.12 -7.60 -0.51
C THR A 197 11.67 -7.98 -0.25
N VAL A 198 10.77 -6.99 -0.11
CA VAL A 198 9.34 -7.24 0.11
C VAL A 198 8.75 -8.05 -1.04
N ARG A 199 9.07 -7.71 -2.29
CA ARG A 199 8.64 -8.45 -3.47
C ARG A 199 9.17 -9.88 -3.47
N ALA A 200 10.45 -10.07 -3.15
CA ALA A 200 11.05 -11.39 -3.11
C ALA A 200 10.33 -12.31 -2.11
N LEU A 201 10.10 -11.81 -0.89
CA LEU A 201 9.39 -12.54 0.14
C LEU A 201 7.97 -12.87 -0.31
N ALA A 202 7.21 -11.89 -0.82
CA ALA A 202 5.85 -12.11 -1.33
C ALA A 202 5.79 -13.19 -2.42
N LEU A 203 6.70 -13.14 -3.39
CA LEU A 203 6.75 -14.11 -4.49
C LEU A 203 7.13 -15.52 -4.02
N ILE A 204 8.09 -15.62 -3.09
CA ILE A 204 8.46 -16.90 -2.47
C ILE A 204 7.29 -17.45 -1.67
N SER A 205 6.63 -16.61 -0.86
CA SER A 205 5.46 -17.00 -0.07
C SER A 205 4.38 -17.57 -0.97
N CYS A 206 4.06 -16.88 -2.07
CA CYS A 206 3.07 -17.32 -3.04
C CYS A 206 3.46 -18.64 -3.72
N LEU A 207 4.72 -18.80 -4.15
CA LEU A 207 5.16 -20.01 -4.84
C LEU A 207 5.23 -21.24 -3.92
N ILE A 208 5.66 -21.07 -2.68
CA ILE A 208 5.98 -22.18 -1.78
C ILE A 208 4.81 -22.56 -0.87
N TYR A 209 4.05 -21.56 -0.41
CA TYR A 209 2.94 -21.75 0.52
C TYR A 209 1.58 -21.56 -0.16
N GLY A 210 1.53 -21.30 -1.47
CA GLY A 210 0.28 -21.16 -2.23
C GLY A 210 -0.59 -19.98 -1.82
N VAL A 211 -0.03 -19.01 -1.08
CA VAL A 211 -0.79 -17.84 -0.61
C VAL A 211 -1.13 -16.90 -1.76
N GLU A 212 -2.31 -16.28 -1.70
CA GLU A 212 -2.75 -15.32 -2.69
C GLU A 212 -2.04 -13.97 -2.54
N LEU A 213 -1.78 -13.31 -3.67
CA LEU A 213 -1.25 -11.95 -3.73
C LEU A 213 -2.27 -11.05 -4.43
N ASP A 214 -2.54 -9.88 -3.85
CA ASP A 214 -3.37 -8.88 -4.54
C ASP A 214 -2.56 -8.13 -5.59
N TRP A 215 -2.97 -8.31 -6.85
CA TRP A 215 -2.36 -7.65 -8.02
C TRP A 215 -3.16 -6.44 -8.52
N ARG A 216 -4.25 -6.08 -7.84
CA ARG A 216 -5.13 -4.98 -8.26
C ARG A 216 -4.54 -3.64 -7.83
N ASP A 217 -4.66 -2.67 -8.72
CA ASP A 217 -4.33 -1.28 -8.38
C ASP A 217 -5.40 -0.75 -7.41
N PRO A 218 -5.00 -0.25 -6.22
CA PRO A 218 -5.95 0.28 -5.24
C PRO A 218 -6.51 1.65 -5.62
N ILE A 219 -6.08 2.26 -6.72
CA ILE A 219 -6.62 3.54 -7.18
C ILE A 219 -8.13 3.43 -7.49
N LYS A 220 -8.93 4.34 -6.96
CA LYS A 220 -10.39 4.33 -7.10
C LYS A 220 -10.88 5.64 -7.68
N TYR A 221 -11.40 5.60 -8.91
CA TYR A 221 -12.28 6.62 -9.51
C TYR A 221 -11.89 8.08 -9.22
N SER A 222 -10.58 8.40 -9.15
CA SER A 222 -10.04 9.64 -8.55
C SER A 222 -10.61 10.92 -9.17
N PHE A 223 -11.07 10.83 -10.42
CA PHE A 223 -11.60 11.94 -11.21
C PHE A 223 -12.90 11.57 -11.95
N ALA A 224 -13.62 10.54 -11.50
CA ALA A 224 -14.83 10.05 -12.18
C ALA A 224 -15.96 11.09 -12.27
N VAL A 225 -15.92 12.12 -11.41
CA VAL A 225 -16.89 13.21 -11.33
C VAL A 225 -16.25 14.58 -11.57
N GLY A 226 -15.02 14.61 -12.07
CA GLY A 226 -14.24 15.83 -12.31
C GLY A 226 -13.27 16.16 -11.19
N GLY A 227 -12.41 17.14 -11.43
CA GLY A 227 -11.41 17.64 -10.47
C GLY A 227 -11.71 19.06 -10.02
N LYS A 228 -11.28 19.39 -8.80
CA LYS A 228 -11.45 20.74 -8.21
C LYS A 228 -10.86 21.81 -9.12
N ASP A 229 -9.73 21.52 -9.74
CA ASP A 229 -8.99 22.46 -10.59
C ASP A 229 -9.50 22.48 -12.04
N GLY A 230 -10.68 21.88 -12.30
CA GLY A 230 -11.27 21.85 -13.64
C GLY A 230 -10.66 20.81 -14.57
N VAL A 231 -9.75 19.96 -14.09
CA VAL A 231 -9.11 18.88 -14.85
C VAL A 231 -9.47 17.53 -14.22
N PRO A 232 -9.98 16.55 -14.99
CA PRO A 232 -10.23 16.58 -16.43
C PRO A 232 -11.40 17.52 -16.85
N TYR A 233 -12.32 17.79 -15.93
CA TYR A 233 -13.38 18.80 -16.04
C TYR A 233 -13.81 19.21 -14.61
N PRO A 234 -14.51 20.33 -14.39
CA PRO A 234 -14.93 20.76 -13.05
C PRO A 234 -15.78 19.72 -12.34
N VAL A 235 -15.62 19.60 -11.00
CA VAL A 235 -16.43 18.70 -10.19
C VAL A 235 -17.91 18.96 -10.42
N SER A 236 -18.64 17.93 -10.86
CA SER A 236 -20.07 17.99 -11.16
C SER A 236 -20.87 17.38 -10.01
N ARG A 237 -21.33 18.22 -9.07
CA ARG A 237 -22.18 17.80 -7.93
C ARG A 237 -23.40 16.99 -8.38
N ARG A 238 -24.10 17.46 -9.39
CA ARG A 238 -25.23 16.74 -10.01
C ARG A 238 -24.89 15.30 -10.42
N ARG A 239 -23.68 15.06 -10.96
CA ARG A 239 -23.25 13.70 -11.33
C ARG A 239 -22.89 12.85 -10.13
N MET A 240 -22.40 13.45 -9.05
CA MET A 240 -22.25 12.73 -7.77
C MET A 240 -23.61 12.29 -7.26
N ASP A 241 -24.59 13.19 -7.23
CA ASP A 241 -25.95 12.90 -6.76
C ASP A 241 -26.60 11.78 -7.60
N GLU A 242 -26.54 11.88 -8.94
CA GLU A 242 -27.05 10.86 -9.86
C GLU A 242 -26.38 9.48 -9.64
N VAL A 243 -25.07 9.45 -9.38
CA VAL A 243 -24.34 8.19 -9.09
C VAL A 243 -24.73 7.63 -7.72
N ILE A 244 -24.93 8.48 -6.71
CA ILE A 244 -25.37 8.08 -5.38
C ILE A 244 -26.77 7.45 -5.48
N GLU A 245 -27.73 8.14 -6.09
CA GLU A 245 -29.11 7.63 -6.28
C GLU A 245 -29.11 6.30 -7.05
N PHE A 246 -28.30 6.17 -8.09
CA PHE A 246 -28.17 4.93 -8.84
C PHE A 246 -27.65 3.78 -7.96
N LEU A 247 -26.59 4.01 -7.17
CA LEU A 247 -26.01 3.00 -6.29
C LEU A 247 -26.96 2.62 -5.15
N GLU A 248 -27.68 3.58 -4.58
CA GLU A 248 -28.75 3.34 -3.61
C GLU A 248 -29.82 2.43 -4.19
N GLY A 249 -30.35 2.77 -5.38
CA GLY A 249 -31.36 1.96 -6.05
C GLY A 249 -30.88 0.53 -6.37
N VAL A 250 -29.60 0.33 -6.71
CA VAL A 250 -29.02 -1.01 -6.89
C VAL A 250 -28.94 -1.78 -5.57
N LEU A 251 -28.54 -1.13 -4.48
CA LEU A 251 -28.46 -1.77 -3.15
C LEU A 251 -29.84 -2.16 -2.61
N GLU A 252 -30.87 -1.36 -2.89
CA GLU A 252 -32.24 -1.66 -2.52
C GLU A 252 -32.79 -2.88 -3.28
N ARG A 253 -32.47 -3.00 -4.57
CA ARG A 253 -33.00 -4.04 -5.46
C ARG A 253 -32.24 -5.37 -5.43
N THR A 254 -31.00 -5.36 -4.96
CA THR A 254 -30.17 -6.58 -4.90
C THR A 254 -30.57 -7.45 -3.72
N ALA A 255 -30.71 -8.77 -3.96
CA ALA A 255 -31.01 -9.77 -2.93
C ALA A 255 -29.76 -10.05 -2.07
N VAL A 256 -29.34 -9.05 -1.30
CA VAL A 256 -28.25 -9.16 -0.32
C VAL A 256 -28.85 -9.25 1.08
N GLU A 257 -28.17 -9.96 1.97
CA GLU A 257 -28.55 -10.06 3.37
C GLU A 257 -28.74 -8.65 4.00
N SER A 258 -29.76 -8.51 4.85
CA SER A 258 -30.17 -7.20 5.40
C SER A 258 -29.08 -6.51 6.24
N SER A 259 -28.18 -7.29 6.83
CA SER A 259 -26.99 -6.84 7.58
C SER A 259 -26.00 -6.16 6.63
N THR A 260 -25.59 -6.87 5.58
CA THR A 260 -24.67 -6.41 4.54
C THR A 260 -25.22 -5.21 3.78
N ARG A 261 -26.52 -5.20 3.45
CA ARG A 261 -27.16 -4.04 2.79
C ARG A 261 -27.09 -2.79 3.66
N ARG A 262 -27.42 -2.90 4.96
CA ARG A 262 -27.36 -1.75 5.89
C ARG A 262 -25.94 -1.22 6.03
N GLU A 263 -24.93 -2.09 6.08
CA GLU A 263 -23.55 -1.64 6.16
C GLU A 263 -23.06 -0.97 4.87
N ALA A 264 -23.43 -1.51 3.70
CA ALA A 264 -23.13 -0.88 2.42
C ALA A 264 -23.77 0.52 2.30
N LEU A 265 -25.04 0.65 2.66
CA LEU A 265 -25.75 1.94 2.67
C LEU A 265 -25.11 2.93 3.64
N ARG A 266 -24.75 2.51 4.87
CA ARG A 266 -24.03 3.38 5.82
C ARG A 266 -22.71 3.89 5.26
N ARG A 267 -21.95 3.03 4.56
CA ARG A 267 -20.69 3.45 3.92
C ARG A 267 -20.95 4.43 2.78
N LEU A 268 -22.00 4.22 2.00
CA LEU A 268 -22.39 5.12 0.91
C LEU A 268 -22.80 6.50 1.45
N TYR A 269 -23.68 6.55 2.45
CA TYR A 269 -24.07 7.81 3.10
C TYR A 269 -22.89 8.51 3.78
N GLY A 270 -21.97 7.75 4.38
CA GLY A 270 -20.75 8.30 4.98
C GLY A 270 -19.82 8.99 3.97
N LEU A 271 -19.85 8.58 2.70
CA LEU A 271 -19.09 9.22 1.62
C LEU A 271 -19.79 10.49 1.11
N ALA A 272 -21.13 10.53 1.11
CA ALA A 272 -21.91 11.67 0.66
C ALA A 272 -21.92 12.84 1.67
N GLY A 273 -21.94 12.55 2.97
CA GLY A 273 -22.05 13.56 4.03
C GLY A 273 -20.76 14.33 4.38
N GLN A 274 -19.67 14.16 3.62
CA GLN A 274 -18.35 14.76 3.91
C GLN A 274 -17.93 15.90 2.97
N PHE A 275 -18.81 16.39 2.09
CA PHE A 275 -18.51 17.43 1.08
C PHE A 275 -19.35 18.70 1.23
#